data_AF-A0AAU2EJH8-F1
#
_entry.id   AF-A0AAU2EJH8-F1
#
_cell.length_a   1.000
_cell.length_b   1.000
_cell.length_c   1.000
_cell.angle_alpha   90.00
_cell.angle_beta   90.00
_cell.angle_gamma   90.00
#
_symmetry.space_group_name_H-M   'P 1'
#
loop_
_entity.id
_entity.type
_entity.pdbx_description
1 polymer ?
#
loop_
_entity_poly.entity_id
_entity_poly.type
_entity_poly.pdbx_seq_one_letter_code
_entity_poly.pdbx_strand_id
1 'polypeptide(L)' 'MVSPNDLNPGRSPRDFYGSELRRLRETVAPKLSQQALGELVYVSGAYIGQLENATRAPQLDLSVRLDTAL' A
#
# COMPACT_ATOMS: atom_id res chain seq x y z
N MET A 1 -5.15 0.71 16.09
CA MET A 1 -4.31 0.75 14.87
C MET A 1 -3.11 -0.16 15.13
N VAL A 2 -2.88 -1.15 14.27
CA VAL A 2 -1.68 -1.99 14.35
C VAL A 2 -0.49 -1.13 13.94
N SER A 3 0.60 -1.15 14.70
CA SER A 3 1.82 -0.42 14.35
C SER A 3 2.30 -0.84 12.95
N PRO A 4 2.81 0.10 12.13
CA PRO A 4 3.35 -0.25 10.83
C PRO A 4 4.44 -1.31 11.00
N ASN A 5 4.30 -2.45 10.33
CA ASN A 5 5.37 -3.43 10.31
C ASN A 5 6.51 -2.87 9.46
N ASP A 6 7.75 -2.92 9.96
CA ASP A 6 8.93 -2.60 9.15
C ASP A 6 9.20 -3.80 8.24
N LEU A 7 8.67 -3.71 7.03
CA LEU A 7 8.90 -4.72 6.00
C LEU A 7 10.37 -4.67 5.58
N ASN A 8 11.00 -5.84 5.46
CA ASN A 8 12.30 -5.97 4.82
C ASN A 8 12.08 -6.19 3.31
N PRO A 9 12.35 -5.21 2.43
CA PRO A 9 12.07 -5.34 1.00
C PRO A 9 12.86 -6.49 0.34
N GLY A 10 14.00 -6.90 0.91
CA GLY A 10 14.82 -8.01 0.39
C GLY A 10 14.32 -9.40 0.78
N ARG A 11 13.32 -9.52 1.68
CA ARG A 11 12.86 -10.81 2.19
C ARG A 11 11.94 -11.55 1.22
N SER A 12 11.06 -10.84 0.53
CA SER A 12 10.14 -11.43 -0.44
C SER A 12 9.60 -10.39 -1.42
N PRO A 13 9.12 -10.79 -2.61
CA PRO A 13 8.44 -9.87 -3.54
C PRO A 13 7.22 -9.17 -2.92
N ARG A 14 6.56 -9.81 -1.94
CA ARG A 14 5.40 -9.22 -1.25
C ARG A 14 5.83 -8.16 -0.25
N ASP A 15 6.94 -8.40 0.46
CA ASP A 15 7.52 -7.45 1.40
C ASP A 15 8.00 -6.21 0.63
N PHE A 16 8.63 -6.41 -0.53
CA PHE A 16 8.99 -5.33 -1.46
C PHE A 16 7.76 -4.53 -1.93
N TYR A 17 6.70 -5.21 -2.39
CA TYR A 17 5.48 -4.54 -2.83
C TYR A 17 4.88 -3.68 -1.72
N GLY A 18 4.73 -4.24 -0.52
CA GLY A 18 4.15 -3.51 0.61
C GLY A 18 5.00 -2.32 1.05
N SER A 19 6.33 -2.45 1.04
CA SER A 19 7.24 -1.36 1.40
C SER A 19 7.20 -0.23 0.37
N GLU A 20 7.19 -0.56 -0.92
CA GLU A 20 7.15 0.46 -1.98
C GLU A 20 5.80 1.15 -2.05
N LEU A 21 4.70 0.42 -1.87
CA LEU A 21 3.37 1.03 -1.79
C LEU A 21 3.29 2.07 -0.68
N ARG A 22 3.79 1.71 0.52
CA ARG A 22 3.87 2.66 1.63
C ARG A 22 4.75 3.85 1.26
N ARG A 23 5.98 3.61 0.78
CA ARG A 23 6.92 4.67 0.40
C ARG A 23 6.28 5.66 -0.58
N LEU A 24 5.68 5.17 -1.68
CA LEU A 24 5.04 5.99 -2.71
C LEU A 24 3.89 6.82 -2.12
N ARG A 25 2.97 6.20 -1.38
CA ARG A 25 1.86 6.88 -0.69
C ARG A 25 2.34 8.00 0.23
N GLU A 26 3.47 7.80 0.89
CA GLU A 26 4.02 8.80 1.82
C GLU A 26 4.82 9.90 1.14
N THR A 27 5.31 9.67 -0.08
CA THR A 27 6.09 10.64 -0.85
C THR A 27 5.26 11.55 -1.77
N VAL A 28 4.04 11.15 -2.14
CA VAL A 28 3.15 12.02 -2.92
C VAL A 28 2.81 13.30 -2.12
N ALA A 29 2.64 14.43 -2.83
CA ALA A 29 2.32 15.72 -2.22
C ALA A 29 0.93 16.19 -2.68
N PRO A 30 -0.06 16.32 -1.77
CA PRO A 30 0.01 16.07 -0.32
C PRO A 30 0.11 14.57 0.03
N LYS A 31 0.71 14.25 1.20
CA LYS A 31 0.80 12.88 1.71
C LYS A 31 -0.59 12.27 1.83
N LEU A 32 -0.80 11.13 1.17
CA LEU A 32 -2.07 10.41 1.26
C LEU A 32 -2.12 9.55 2.52
N SER A 33 -3.26 9.57 3.22
CA SER A 33 -3.55 8.56 4.24
C SER A 33 -3.94 7.24 3.57
N GLN A 34 -3.83 6.11 4.29
CA GLN A 34 -4.32 4.83 3.77
C GLN A 34 -5.81 4.89 3.42
N GLN A 35 -6.60 5.65 4.20
CA GLN A 35 -8.02 5.87 3.97
C GLN A 35 -8.26 6.65 2.66
N ALA A 36 -7.54 7.76 2.46
CA ALA A 36 -7.66 8.57 1.25
C ALA A 36 -7.24 7.79 0.00
N LEU A 37 -6.13 7.04 0.05
CA LEU A 37 -5.73 6.18 -1.06
C LEU A 37 -6.77 5.07 -1.33
N GLY A 38 -7.31 4.46 -0.27
CA GLY A 38 -8.37 3.46 -0.39
C GLY A 38 -9.59 4.00 -1.13
N GLU A 39 -10.03 5.21 -0.79
CA GLU A 39 -11.14 5.89 -1.46
C GLU A 39 -10.88 6.11 -2.96
N LEU A 40 -9.64 6.47 -3.35
CA LEU A 40 -9.26 6.65 -4.75
C LEU A 40 -9.30 5.36 -5.58
N VAL A 41 -8.98 4.21 -4.96
CA VAL A 41 -8.92 2.91 -5.66
C VAL A 41 -10.07 1.95 -5.31
N TYR A 42 -11.11 2.48 -4.66
CA TYR A 42 -12.34 1.77 -4.30
C TYR A 42 -12.15 0.58 -3.34
N VAL A 43 -11.28 0.72 -2.33
CA VAL A 43 -11.09 -0.24 -1.24
C VAL A 43 -11.05 0.47 0.12
N SER A 44 -11.16 -0.26 1.23
CA SER A 44 -11.02 0.36 2.56
C SER A 44 -9.56 0.70 2.87
N GLY A 45 -9.32 1.71 3.72
CA GLY A 45 -7.96 1.99 4.21
C GLY A 45 -7.32 0.81 4.94
N ALA A 46 -8.12 -0.04 5.60
CA ALA A 46 -7.66 -1.29 6.19
C ALA A 46 -7.14 -2.29 5.14
N TYR A 47 -7.74 -2.33 3.95
CA TYR A 47 -7.25 -3.15 2.83
C TYR A 47 -5.89 -2.66 2.36
N ILE A 48 -5.70 -1.34 2.22
CA ILE A 48 -4.38 -0.73 1.93
C ILE A 48 -3.37 -1.12 3.01
N GLY A 49 -3.75 -1.00 4.29
CA GLY A 49 -2.90 -1.40 5.40
C GLY A 49 -2.50 -2.88 5.36
N GLN A 50 -3.33 -3.79 4.88
CA GLN A 50 -2.97 -5.21 4.70
C GLN A 50 -1.94 -5.42 3.59
N LEU A 51 -2.03 -4.66 2.49
CA LEU A 51 -1.02 -4.68 1.42
C LEU A 51 0.31 -4.10 1.92
N GLU A 52 0.28 -2.95 2.59
CA GLU A 52 1.46 -2.30 3.17
C GLU A 52 2.12 -3.09 4.30
N ASN A 53 1.46 -4.11 4.84
CA ASN A 53 2.01 -5.03 5.84
C ASN A 53 2.32 -6.42 5.25
N ALA A 54 2.20 -6.60 3.92
CA ALA A 54 2.41 -7.86 3.22
C ALA A 54 1.55 -9.04 3.76
N THR A 55 0.44 -8.75 4.45
CA THR A 55 -0.48 -9.78 4.96
C THR A 55 -1.51 -10.19 3.91
N ARG A 56 -1.69 -9.37 2.88
CA ARG A 56 -2.50 -9.67 1.70
C ARG A 56 -1.63 -9.63 0.44
N ALA A 57 -1.89 -10.55 -0.50
CA ALA A 57 -1.23 -10.55 -1.79
C ALA A 57 -1.77 -9.44 -2.70
N PRO A 58 -0.92 -8.78 -3.50
CA PRO A 58 -1.37 -7.81 -4.49
C PRO A 58 -2.22 -8.48 -5.58
N GLN A 59 -3.24 -7.76 -6.04
CA GLN A 59 -4.10 -8.17 -7.14
C GLN A 59 -3.85 -7.23 -8.32
N LEU A 60 -3.72 -7.79 -9.52
CA LEU A 60 -3.33 -7.04 -10.72
C LEU A 60 -4.21 -5.81 -10.97
N ASP A 61 -5.54 -5.97 -10.93
CA ASP A 61 -6.48 -4.87 -11.15
C ASP A 61 -6.30 -3.73 -10.11
N LEU A 62 -6.08 -4.08 -8.85
CA LEU A 62 -5.82 -3.09 -7.81
C LEU A 62 -4.44 -2.43 -8.00
N SER A 63 -3.42 -3.18 -8.39
CA SER A 63 -2.09 -2.63 -8.69
C SER A 63 -2.15 -1.59 -9.81
N VAL A 64 -2.89 -1.85 -10.89
CA VAL A 64 -3.08 -0.88 -11.99
C VAL A 64 -3.76 0.40 -11.51
N ARG A 65 -4.74 0.29 -10.60
CA ARG A 65 -5.41 1.48 -10.02
C ARG A 65 -4.47 2.25 -9.10
N LEU A 66 -3.65 1.56 -8.32
CA LEU A 66 -2.64 2.16 -7.44
C LEU A 66 -1.58 2.91 -8.26
N ASP A 67 -1.11 2.34 -9.37
CA ASP A 67 -0.17 2.99 -10.30
C ASP A 67 -0.75 4.26 -10.94
N THR A 68 -2.08 4.36 -11.05
CA THR A 68 -2.76 5.55 -11.56
C THR A 68 -2.96 6.61 -10.46
N ALA A 69 -3.08 6.19 -9.20
CA ALA A 69 -3.42 7.05 -8.07
C ALA A 69 -2.20 7.64 -7.33
N LEU A 70 -1.01 7.05 -7.49
CA LEU A 70 0.24 7.40 -6.81
C LEU A 70 1.30 7.89 -7.79
#